data_AF-B9TPB0-F1
#
_entry.id   AF-B9TPB0-F1
#
_cell.length_a   1.000
_cell.length_b   1.000
_cell.length_c   1.000
_cell.angle_alpha   90.00
_cell.angle_beta   90.00
_cell.angle_gamma   90.00
#
_symmetry.space_group_name_H-M   'P 1'
#
loop_
_entity.id
_entity.type
_entity.pdbx_description
1 polymer ?
#
loop_
_entity_poly.entity_id
_entity_poly.type
_entity_poly.pdbx_seq_one_letter_code
_entity_poly.pdbx_strand_id
1 'polypeptide(L)'
;MNVSGTVGVEYGNAQFSGNVVAKSGSQINTSTGTTATFNGAFNQQVGAVLGGGGTFIFNGGYSAGNSPGSVTVNGDVVFGASNEALFEIGGLLQGTQYDHLTVNGKLTFGGVLNISFIDGFTAKAGDSFDLLDWTTSSGTFSSINTQNAVLGSGLIWNFDQLNTTGSISVISTVVTTPVPEPENFALLALGLGVISVVARRKKQSA
;
A
#
# COMPACT_ATOMS: atom_id res chain seq x y z
N MET A 1 17.10 -10.50 -18.83
CA MET A 1 18.44 -10.02 -18.42
C MET A 1 18.52 -10.06 -16.90
N ASN A 2 19.62 -10.55 -16.35
CA ASN A 2 19.89 -10.49 -14.91
C ASN A 2 21.03 -9.51 -14.66
N VAL A 3 20.76 -8.40 -13.96
CA VAL A 3 21.78 -7.42 -13.60
C VAL A 3 22.37 -7.82 -12.25
N SER A 4 23.67 -8.11 -12.22
CA SER A 4 24.41 -8.50 -11.00
C SER A 4 25.57 -7.56 -10.68
N GLY A 5 25.70 -6.47 -11.44
CA GLY A 5 26.74 -5.44 -11.31
C GLY A 5 26.15 -4.08 -11.62
N THR A 6 26.92 -3.20 -12.26
CA THR A 6 26.47 -1.85 -12.61
C THR A 6 26.07 -1.74 -14.08
N VAL A 7 24.90 -1.13 -14.33
CA VAL A 7 24.48 -0.64 -15.64
C VAL A 7 24.32 0.87 -15.55
N GLY A 8 24.95 1.62 -16.46
CA GLY A 8 24.88 3.08 -16.51
C GLY A 8 24.20 3.56 -17.80
N VAL A 9 23.29 4.53 -17.66
CA VAL A 9 22.68 5.30 -18.75
C VAL A 9 23.10 6.76 -18.58
N GLU A 10 24.29 7.07 -19.08
CA GLU A 10 24.94 8.37 -18.88
C GLU A 10 24.47 9.42 -19.89
N TYR A 11 24.08 9.00 -21.09
CA TYR A 11 23.63 9.88 -22.18
C TYR A 11 22.45 9.26 -22.92
N GLY A 12 21.53 10.13 -23.38
CA GLY A 12 20.38 9.71 -24.18
C GLY A 12 19.43 8.79 -23.42
N ASN A 13 18.86 7.81 -24.13
CA ASN A 13 17.85 6.89 -23.58
C ASN A 13 18.26 5.43 -23.85
N ALA A 14 18.07 4.55 -22.86
CA ALA A 14 18.23 3.11 -22.99
C ALA A 14 16.86 2.42 -22.98
N GLN A 15 16.69 1.38 -23.80
CA GLN A 15 15.48 0.55 -23.80
C GLN A 15 15.82 -0.93 -23.61
N PHE A 16 15.04 -1.60 -22.77
CA PHE A 16 15.16 -3.01 -22.48
C PHE A 16 13.85 -3.71 -22.87
N SER A 17 13.89 -4.46 -23.98
CA SER A 17 12.69 -5.08 -24.54
C SER A 17 12.26 -6.37 -23.84
N GLY A 18 13.21 -7.10 -23.23
CA GLY A 18 12.92 -8.32 -22.48
C GLY A 18 12.81 -8.08 -20.98
N ASN A 19 12.45 -9.13 -20.25
CA ASN A 19 12.36 -9.08 -18.78
C ASN A 19 13.72 -8.74 -18.17
N VAL A 20 13.72 -7.95 -17.10
CA VAL A 20 14.92 -7.55 -16.36
C VAL A 20 14.75 -7.86 -14.89
N VAL A 21 15.77 -8.48 -14.30
CA VAL A 21 15.89 -8.69 -12.86
C VAL A 21 17.10 -7.90 -12.38
N ALA A 22 16.88 -6.90 -11.52
CA ALA A 22 17.94 -6.20 -10.81
C ALA A 22 18.22 -6.98 -9.51
N LYS A 23 19.33 -7.72 -9.46
CA LYS A 23 19.65 -8.58 -8.31
C LYS A 23 20.15 -7.77 -7.12
N SER A 24 20.05 -8.36 -5.93
CA SER A 24 20.67 -7.79 -4.72
C SER A 24 22.13 -7.39 -4.97
N GLY A 25 22.49 -6.17 -4.58
CA GLY A 25 23.83 -5.60 -4.76
C GLY A 25 24.10 -5.00 -6.15
N SER A 26 23.17 -5.12 -7.09
CA SER A 26 23.28 -4.47 -8.40
C SER A 26 22.95 -2.98 -8.36
N GLN A 27 23.46 -2.25 -9.34
CA GLN A 27 23.15 -0.84 -9.55
C GLN A 27 22.68 -0.60 -10.98
N ILE A 28 21.56 0.08 -11.16
CA ILE A 28 21.13 0.59 -12.46
C ILE A 28 21.01 2.11 -12.32
N ASN A 29 21.97 2.83 -12.88
CA ASN A 29 22.07 4.28 -12.74
C ASN A 29 21.64 4.98 -14.03
N THR A 30 20.71 5.92 -13.93
CA THR A 30 20.32 6.86 -14.98
C THR A 30 20.73 8.25 -14.54
N SER A 31 21.56 8.94 -15.33
CA SER A 31 21.91 10.34 -15.03
C SER A 31 20.70 11.27 -15.17
N THR A 32 20.70 12.40 -14.47
CA THR A 32 19.68 13.43 -14.66
C THR A 32 19.53 13.81 -16.14
N GLY A 33 18.29 13.80 -16.64
CA GLY A 33 17.97 14.07 -18.04
C GLY A 33 18.06 12.85 -18.97
N THR A 34 18.45 11.67 -18.47
CA THR A 34 18.43 10.40 -19.22
C THR A 34 17.27 9.52 -18.78
N THR A 35 16.91 8.56 -19.64
CA THR A 35 15.80 7.63 -19.38
C THR A 35 16.22 6.18 -19.60
N ALA A 36 15.85 5.30 -18.67
CA ALA A 36 15.84 3.85 -18.87
C ALA A 36 14.39 3.36 -18.99
N THR A 37 14.03 2.78 -20.14
CA THR A 37 12.70 2.22 -20.40
C THR A 37 12.75 0.70 -20.37
N PHE A 38 11.90 0.08 -19.56
CA PHE A 38 11.73 -1.37 -19.46
C PHE A 38 10.39 -1.78 -20.06
N ASN A 39 10.42 -2.42 -21.22
CA ASN A 39 9.23 -2.87 -21.94
C ASN A 39 8.83 -4.31 -21.60
N GLY A 40 9.73 -5.09 -21.01
CA GLY A 40 9.41 -6.36 -20.35
C GLY A 40 9.16 -6.18 -18.84
N ALA A 41 8.82 -7.28 -18.16
CA ALA A 41 8.64 -7.27 -16.72
C ALA A 41 9.93 -6.90 -15.99
N PHE A 42 9.84 -6.02 -15.00
CA PHE A 42 10.95 -5.62 -14.15
C PHE A 42 10.77 -6.16 -12.72
N ASN A 43 11.78 -6.85 -12.21
CA ASN A 43 11.85 -7.28 -10.82
C ASN A 43 13.04 -6.63 -10.12
N GLN A 44 12.78 -5.80 -9.10
CA GLN A 44 13.80 -5.15 -8.30
C GLN A 44 14.01 -5.93 -7.01
N GLN A 45 15.08 -6.70 -6.88
CA GLN A 45 15.33 -7.42 -5.63
C GLN A 45 15.77 -6.48 -4.51
N VAL A 46 15.50 -6.86 -3.26
CA VAL A 46 16.00 -6.13 -2.09
C VAL A 46 17.52 -6.00 -2.17
N GLY A 47 18.04 -4.80 -1.92
CA GLY A 47 19.45 -4.47 -2.05
C GLY A 47 19.91 -4.08 -3.46
N ALA A 48 19.04 -4.14 -4.48
CA ALA A 48 19.29 -3.53 -5.78
C ALA A 48 18.97 -2.03 -5.73
N VAL A 49 19.87 -1.20 -6.25
CA VAL A 49 19.71 0.26 -6.28
C VAL A 49 19.45 0.74 -7.69
N LEU A 50 18.34 1.43 -7.89
CA LEU A 50 18.13 2.26 -9.07
C LEU A 50 18.47 3.70 -8.68
N GLY A 51 19.34 4.37 -9.41
CA GLY A 51 19.85 5.68 -8.98
C GLY A 51 20.34 6.59 -10.09
N GLY A 52 21.06 7.65 -9.71
CA GLY A 52 21.63 8.64 -10.61
C GLY A 52 20.73 9.85 -10.92
N GLY A 53 19.47 9.85 -10.47
CA GLY A 53 18.57 10.99 -10.58
C GLY A 53 17.91 11.18 -11.95
N GLY A 54 18.01 10.21 -12.87
CA GLY A 54 17.27 10.17 -14.12
C GLY A 54 15.88 9.53 -13.97
N THR A 55 15.27 9.18 -15.11
CA THR A 55 13.92 8.59 -15.14
C THR A 55 13.95 7.11 -15.46
N PHE A 56 13.20 6.32 -14.69
CA PHE A 56 12.94 4.91 -14.92
C PHE A 56 11.48 4.73 -15.37
N ILE A 57 11.27 4.19 -16.56
CA ILE A 57 9.95 3.92 -17.12
C ILE A 57 9.71 2.43 -17.15
N PHE A 58 8.67 1.96 -16.48
CA PHE A 58 8.26 0.55 -16.50
C PHE A 58 6.98 0.40 -17.30
N ASN A 59 7.05 -0.18 -18.50
CA ASN A 59 5.90 -0.45 -19.35
C ASN A 59 5.42 -1.90 -19.25
N GLY A 60 6.33 -2.86 -19.02
CA GLY A 60 6.01 -4.31 -19.06
C GLY A 60 5.68 -4.94 -17.71
N GLY A 61 5.50 -4.13 -16.67
CA GLY A 61 5.24 -4.56 -15.29
C GLY A 61 6.41 -4.28 -14.34
N TYR A 62 6.07 -4.20 -13.05
CA TYR A 62 7.02 -3.90 -11.98
C TYR A 62 6.68 -4.73 -10.73
N SER A 63 7.69 -5.37 -10.14
CA SER A 63 7.59 -6.01 -8.83
C SER A 63 8.76 -5.55 -7.96
N ALA A 64 8.45 -5.19 -6.72
CA ALA A 64 9.44 -4.88 -5.70
C ALA A 64 9.77 -6.14 -4.91
N GLY A 65 11.04 -6.36 -4.62
CA GLY A 65 11.52 -7.53 -3.90
C GLY A 65 11.58 -8.81 -4.75
N ASN A 66 12.14 -9.85 -4.15
CA ASN A 66 11.83 -11.23 -4.52
C ASN A 66 10.79 -11.71 -3.50
N SER A 67 9.67 -10.99 -3.51
CA SER A 67 8.78 -10.56 -2.43
C SER A 67 8.61 -11.47 -1.20
N PRO A 68 8.25 -10.89 -0.03
CA PRO A 68 8.13 -9.45 0.23
C PRO A 68 9.45 -8.69 0.23
N GLY A 69 9.42 -7.38 -0.06
CA GLY A 69 10.61 -6.53 0.07
C GLY A 69 10.37 -5.03 0.04
N SER A 70 11.22 -4.28 0.73
CA SER A 70 11.34 -2.83 0.57
C SER A 70 12.49 -2.48 -0.38
N VAL A 71 12.20 -1.65 -1.38
CA VAL A 71 13.17 -1.20 -2.38
C VAL A 71 13.09 0.31 -2.60
N THR A 72 14.18 0.89 -3.10
CA THR A 72 14.28 2.32 -3.33
C THR A 72 14.72 2.62 -4.75
N VAL A 73 14.13 3.68 -5.33
CA VAL A 73 14.57 4.30 -6.59
C VAL A 73 15.01 5.74 -6.30
N ASN A 74 16.27 6.04 -6.55
CA ASN A 74 16.87 7.37 -6.43
C ASN A 74 16.81 8.12 -7.77
N GLY A 75 15.59 8.48 -8.16
CA GLY A 75 15.25 9.16 -9.41
C GLY A 75 13.74 9.20 -9.61
N ASP A 76 13.31 9.54 -10.82
CA ASP A 76 11.89 9.55 -11.18
C ASP A 76 11.42 8.18 -11.64
N VAL A 77 10.18 7.84 -11.34
CA VAL A 77 9.53 6.60 -11.78
C VAL A 77 8.27 6.92 -12.58
N VAL A 78 8.09 6.23 -13.69
CA VAL A 78 6.85 6.23 -14.47
C VAL A 78 6.36 4.81 -14.61
N PHE A 79 5.21 4.51 -14.02
CA PHE A 79 4.43 3.35 -14.42
C PHE A 79 3.68 3.69 -15.71
N GLY A 80 4.09 3.06 -16.81
CA GLY A 80 3.50 3.28 -18.11
C GLY A 80 2.05 2.80 -18.19
N ALA A 81 1.31 3.20 -19.23
CA ALA A 81 -0.10 2.86 -19.38
C ALA A 81 -0.38 1.34 -19.48
N SER A 82 0.60 0.56 -19.94
CA SER A 82 0.54 -0.90 -20.04
C SER A 82 1.18 -1.61 -18.85
N ASN A 83 1.65 -0.87 -17.84
CA ASN A 83 2.32 -1.44 -16.68
C ASN A 83 1.34 -2.29 -15.87
N GLU A 84 1.83 -3.44 -15.39
CA GLU A 84 1.20 -4.22 -14.33
C GLU A 84 2.14 -4.21 -13.12
N ALA A 85 1.89 -3.29 -12.18
CA ALA A 85 2.62 -3.24 -10.93
C ALA A 85 2.05 -4.32 -10.00
N LEU A 86 2.91 -5.09 -9.33
CA LEU A 86 2.51 -6.12 -8.38
C LEU A 86 3.09 -5.80 -7.00
N PHE A 87 2.21 -5.80 -6.00
CA PHE A 87 2.56 -5.69 -4.58
C PHE A 87 1.97 -6.86 -3.81
N GLU A 88 2.82 -7.58 -3.10
CA GLU A 88 2.47 -8.78 -2.34
C GLU A 88 2.35 -8.47 -0.83
N ILE A 89 1.37 -9.07 -0.16
CA ILE A 89 1.05 -8.87 1.25
C ILE A 89 0.92 -10.22 1.96
N GLY A 90 1.85 -10.52 2.84
CA GLY A 90 1.89 -11.71 3.73
C GLY A 90 1.69 -11.38 5.22
N GLY A 91 1.58 -10.11 5.59
CA GLY A 91 1.43 -9.66 6.97
C GLY A 91 1.36 -8.14 7.08
N LEU A 92 1.56 -7.61 8.29
CA LEU A 92 1.36 -6.18 8.61
C LEU A 92 2.67 -5.39 8.73
N LEU A 93 3.84 -6.04 8.64
CA LEU A 93 5.13 -5.37 8.77
C LEU A 93 5.71 -5.00 7.39
N GLN A 94 5.84 -3.70 7.14
CA GLN A 94 6.38 -3.15 5.89
C GLN A 94 7.75 -3.73 5.54
N GLY A 95 7.97 -3.97 4.26
CA GLY A 95 9.28 -4.33 3.70
C GLY A 95 9.78 -5.72 4.05
N THR A 96 9.11 -6.44 4.95
CA THR A 96 9.45 -7.79 5.40
C THR A 96 8.28 -8.75 5.30
N GLN A 97 7.06 -8.27 5.47
CA GLN A 97 5.82 -9.04 5.30
C GLN A 97 4.95 -8.52 4.16
N TYR A 98 5.22 -7.32 3.63
CA TYR A 98 4.60 -6.85 2.41
C TYR A 98 5.53 -5.93 1.63
N ASP A 99 5.28 -5.78 0.34
CA ASP A 99 6.11 -4.99 -0.58
C ASP A 99 5.99 -3.49 -0.33
N HIS A 100 7.12 -2.80 -0.43
CA HIS A 100 7.15 -1.34 -0.39
C HIS A 100 8.16 -0.78 -1.40
N LEU A 101 7.76 0.28 -2.10
CA LEU A 101 8.63 1.03 -3.00
C LEU A 101 8.71 2.48 -2.55
N THR A 102 9.93 2.93 -2.24
CA THR A 102 10.24 4.35 -2.05
C THR A 102 10.82 4.95 -3.33
N VAL A 103 10.23 6.04 -3.81
CA VAL A 103 10.73 6.82 -4.95
C VAL A 103 11.24 8.18 -4.46
N ASN A 104 12.56 8.37 -4.41
CA ASN A 104 13.19 9.62 -4.03
C ASN A 104 13.17 10.64 -5.19
N GLY A 105 12.00 10.84 -5.78
CA GLY A 105 11.74 11.67 -6.95
C GLY A 105 10.25 11.75 -7.25
N LYS A 106 9.90 12.02 -8.51
CA LYS A 106 8.52 12.02 -8.98
C LYS A 106 8.05 10.61 -9.31
N LEU A 107 6.93 10.19 -8.71
CA LEU A 107 6.20 8.99 -9.11
C LEU A 107 5.02 9.34 -10.01
N THR A 108 5.01 8.84 -11.25
CA THR A 108 3.86 8.95 -12.16
C THR A 108 3.13 7.62 -12.20
N PHE A 109 1.90 7.62 -11.69
CA PHE A 109 1.03 6.45 -11.72
C PHE A 109 0.44 6.22 -13.10
N GLY A 110 0.29 4.96 -13.47
CA GLY A 110 -0.33 4.50 -14.70
C GLY A 110 -0.46 2.99 -14.69
N GLY A 111 -1.20 2.44 -15.66
CA GLY A 111 -1.42 0.99 -15.75
C GLY A 111 -2.22 0.44 -14.57
N VAL A 112 -2.05 -0.86 -14.30
CA VAL A 112 -2.82 -1.60 -13.31
C VAL A 112 -1.98 -1.84 -12.06
N LEU A 113 -2.55 -1.57 -10.88
CA LEU A 113 -2.01 -2.04 -9.60
C LEU A 113 -2.61 -3.40 -9.25
N ASN A 114 -1.80 -4.43 -9.14
CA ASN A 114 -2.20 -5.77 -8.69
C ASN A 114 -1.78 -5.96 -7.23
N ILE A 115 -2.73 -6.38 -6.40
CA ILE A 115 -2.49 -6.75 -5.00
C ILE A 115 -2.69 -8.27 -4.88
N SER A 116 -1.73 -8.94 -4.23
CA SER A 116 -1.79 -10.37 -3.98
C SER A 116 -1.54 -10.68 -2.51
N PHE A 117 -2.35 -11.55 -1.91
CA PHE A 117 -2.00 -12.16 -0.64
C PHE A 117 -1.04 -13.32 -0.86
N ILE A 118 -0.09 -13.45 0.05
CA ILE A 118 0.88 -14.55 0.11
C ILE A 118 0.89 -15.15 1.52
N ASP A 119 1.59 -16.25 1.73
CA ASP A 119 1.79 -16.89 3.03
C ASP A 119 0.50 -17.21 3.82
N GLY A 120 -0.62 -17.34 3.11
CA GLY A 120 -1.95 -17.58 3.71
C GLY A 120 -2.53 -16.37 4.46
N PHE A 121 -2.02 -15.17 4.23
CA PHE A 121 -2.49 -13.96 4.90
C PHE A 121 -3.97 -13.70 4.63
N THR A 122 -4.66 -13.21 5.67
CA THR A 122 -6.06 -12.79 5.61
C THR A 122 -6.19 -11.46 6.34
N ALA A 123 -6.46 -10.39 5.59
CA ALA A 123 -6.61 -9.07 6.16
C ALA A 123 -7.93 -8.92 6.96
N LYS A 124 -7.91 -8.00 7.92
CA LYS A 124 -9.01 -7.64 8.82
C LYS A 124 -9.37 -6.17 8.67
N ALA A 125 -10.58 -5.81 9.09
CA ALA A 125 -10.97 -4.40 9.17
C ALA A 125 -10.00 -3.62 10.07
N GLY A 126 -9.51 -2.49 9.58
CA GLY A 126 -8.50 -1.64 10.23
C GLY A 126 -7.07 -1.88 9.78
N ASP A 127 -6.79 -2.98 9.06
CA ASP A 127 -5.46 -3.20 8.50
C ASP A 127 -5.16 -2.15 7.41
N SER A 128 -3.91 -1.69 7.38
CA SER A 128 -3.42 -0.73 6.39
C SER A 128 -2.01 -1.08 5.94
N PHE A 129 -1.73 -0.84 4.67
CA PHE A 129 -0.49 -1.19 3.99
C PHE A 129 0.00 0.02 3.22
N ASP A 130 1.13 0.55 3.64
CA ASP A 130 1.82 1.65 2.96
C ASP A 130 2.77 1.08 1.89
N LEU A 131 2.30 1.06 0.65
CA LEU A 131 2.97 0.39 -0.47
C LEU A 131 3.98 1.30 -1.18
N LEU A 132 3.78 2.62 -1.14
CA LEU A 132 4.41 3.55 -2.06
C LEU A 132 4.73 4.87 -1.38
N ASP A 133 6.00 5.25 -1.36
CA ASP A 133 6.42 6.59 -0.94
C ASP A 133 7.02 7.36 -2.11
N TRP A 134 6.82 8.68 -2.12
CA TRP A 134 7.38 9.56 -3.15
C TRP A 134 7.63 10.99 -2.67
N THR A 135 8.41 11.76 -3.44
CA THR A 135 8.57 13.21 -3.19
C THR A 135 7.43 14.02 -3.81
N THR A 136 7.09 13.74 -5.06
CA THR A 136 5.90 14.30 -5.73
C THR A 136 5.23 13.23 -6.58
N SER A 137 3.94 13.39 -6.85
CA SER A 137 3.21 12.45 -7.69
C SER A 137 2.33 13.11 -8.73
N SER A 138 1.96 12.34 -9.75
CA SER A 138 0.95 12.72 -10.73
C SER A 138 0.30 11.48 -11.36
N GLY A 139 -0.87 11.66 -11.96
CA GLY A 139 -1.62 10.57 -12.58
C GLY A 139 -2.31 9.69 -11.53
N THR A 140 -2.90 8.59 -12.00
CA THR A 140 -3.52 7.55 -11.18
C THR A 140 -3.32 6.19 -11.88
N PHE A 141 -3.40 5.09 -11.15
CA PHE A 141 -3.61 3.79 -11.77
C PHE A 141 -4.92 3.82 -12.58
N SER A 142 -4.94 3.11 -13.72
CA SER A 142 -6.14 2.98 -14.56
C SER A 142 -7.15 2.00 -13.94
N SER A 143 -6.66 1.00 -13.23
CA SER A 143 -7.47 0.11 -12.41
C SER A 143 -6.64 -0.52 -11.29
N ILE A 144 -7.32 -1.09 -10.30
CA ILE A 144 -6.72 -1.84 -9.21
C ILE A 144 -7.34 -3.24 -9.22
N ASN A 145 -6.49 -4.26 -9.26
CA ASN A 145 -6.87 -5.66 -9.31
C ASN A 145 -6.54 -6.34 -7.98
N THR A 146 -7.57 -6.87 -7.32
CA THR A 146 -7.47 -7.54 -6.02
C THR A 146 -7.96 -8.98 -6.06
N GLN A 147 -8.05 -9.59 -7.26
CA GLN A 147 -8.52 -10.98 -7.42
C GLN A 147 -7.67 -11.99 -6.65
N ASN A 148 -6.38 -11.70 -6.44
CA ASN A 148 -5.46 -12.52 -5.65
C ASN A 148 -5.33 -12.05 -4.18
N ALA A 149 -6.10 -11.05 -3.77
CA ALA A 149 -6.14 -10.50 -2.41
C ALA A 149 -7.61 -10.40 -1.94
N VAL A 150 -8.27 -11.55 -1.96
CA VAL A 150 -9.70 -11.68 -1.64
C VAL A 150 -9.91 -11.47 -0.14
N LEU A 151 -10.78 -10.53 0.21
CA LEU A 151 -11.14 -10.23 1.59
C LEU A 151 -12.26 -11.16 2.10
N GLY A 152 -12.34 -11.30 3.43
CA GLY A 152 -13.46 -11.98 4.08
C GLY A 152 -14.80 -11.27 3.84
N SER A 153 -15.90 -11.99 4.06
CA SER A 153 -17.25 -11.42 3.93
C SER A 153 -17.43 -10.19 4.85
N GLY A 154 -18.07 -9.13 4.33
CA GLY A 154 -18.29 -7.89 5.08
C GLY A 154 -17.08 -6.95 5.14
N LEU A 155 -16.02 -7.24 4.39
CA LEU A 155 -14.84 -6.38 4.24
C LEU A 155 -14.71 -5.87 2.80
N ILE A 156 -14.20 -4.66 2.65
CA ILE A 156 -13.83 -4.07 1.35
C ILE A 156 -12.48 -3.36 1.45
N TRP A 157 -11.82 -3.27 0.30
CA TRP A 157 -10.64 -2.42 0.15
C TRP A 157 -11.04 -0.94 0.09
N ASN A 158 -10.23 -0.10 0.72
CA ASN A 158 -10.28 1.34 0.64
C ASN A 158 -8.97 1.86 0.05
N PHE A 159 -9.08 2.62 -1.04
CA PHE A 159 -7.97 3.17 -1.82
C PHE A 159 -7.90 4.70 -1.79
N ASP A 160 -8.71 5.36 -0.95
CA ASP A 160 -8.82 6.83 -0.91
C ASP A 160 -7.46 7.51 -0.63
N GLN A 161 -6.57 6.80 0.07
CA GLN A 161 -5.24 7.28 0.46
C GLN A 161 -4.11 6.86 -0.49
N LEU A 162 -4.41 6.07 -1.52
CA LEU A 162 -3.40 5.46 -2.40
C LEU A 162 -2.61 6.52 -3.19
N ASN A 163 -3.29 7.52 -3.75
CA ASN A 163 -2.63 8.54 -4.58
C ASN A 163 -2.06 9.72 -3.76
N THR A 164 -2.32 9.77 -2.45
CA THR A 164 -1.88 10.85 -1.54
C THR A 164 -0.75 10.41 -0.63
N THR A 165 -0.82 9.18 -0.12
CA THR A 165 0.12 8.64 0.88
C THR A 165 0.59 7.22 0.55
N GLY A 166 0.20 6.67 -0.60
CA GLY A 166 0.59 5.32 -1.02
C GLY A 166 -0.07 4.18 -0.26
N SER A 167 -0.95 4.52 0.68
CA SER A 167 -1.55 3.57 1.60
C SER A 167 -2.89 3.05 1.09
N ILE A 168 -3.08 1.75 1.23
CA ILE A 168 -4.37 1.07 1.07
C ILE A 168 -4.82 0.54 2.43
N SER A 169 -6.13 0.33 2.61
CA SER A 169 -6.65 -0.20 3.88
C SER A 169 -7.86 -1.10 3.67
N VAL A 170 -8.20 -1.86 4.71
CA VAL A 170 -9.37 -2.71 4.74
C VAL A 170 -10.38 -2.14 5.72
N ILE A 171 -11.62 -1.96 5.27
CA ILE A 171 -12.72 -1.43 6.09
C ILE A 171 -13.89 -2.42 6.11
N SER A 172 -14.72 -2.33 7.15
CA SER A 172 -15.96 -3.12 7.22
C SER A 172 -17.09 -2.42 6.46
N THR A 173 -17.92 -3.19 5.77
CA THR A 173 -19.18 -2.71 5.16
C THR A 173 -20.33 -2.65 6.14
N VAL A 174 -20.17 -3.20 7.34
CA VAL A 174 -21.19 -3.18 8.39
C VAL A 174 -21.03 -1.90 9.19
N VAL A 175 -21.94 -0.95 9.00
CA VAL A 175 -22.05 0.22 9.87
C VAL A 175 -22.59 -0.25 11.21
N THR A 176 -21.73 -0.37 12.22
CA THR A 176 -22.18 -0.55 13.60
C THR A 176 -22.79 0.77 14.04
N THR A 177 -24.12 0.91 13.91
CA THR A 177 -24.80 1.98 14.65
C THR A 177 -24.56 1.69 16.13
N PRO A 178 -24.07 2.66 16.93
CA PRO A 178 -23.98 2.45 18.36
C PRO A 178 -25.40 2.20 18.84
N VAL A 179 -25.70 0.97 19.27
CA VAL A 179 -26.98 0.65 19.91
C VAL A 179 -27.04 1.51 21.17
N PRO A 180 -28.02 2.41 21.34
CA PRO A 180 -28.17 3.14 22.57
C PRO A 180 -28.41 2.12 23.69
N GLU A 181 -27.46 1.97 24.61
CA GLU A 181 -27.58 1.02 25.72
C GLU A 181 -28.84 1.34 26.53
N PRO A 182 -29.91 0.53 26.46
CA PRO A 182 -31.12 0.79 27.24
C PRO A 182 -30.85 0.64 28.74
N GLU A 183 -29.79 -0.10 29.09
CA GLU A 183 -29.50 -0.56 30.44
C GLU A 183 -28.97 0.54 31.37
N ASN A 184 -28.20 1.51 30.85
CA ASN A 184 -27.74 2.65 31.66
C ASN A 184 -28.90 3.58 32.05
N PHE A 185 -29.88 3.74 31.15
CA PHE A 185 -31.10 4.50 31.47
C PHE A 185 -32.04 3.71 32.39
N ALA A 186 -32.14 2.40 32.22
CA ALA A 186 -32.93 1.54 33.11
C ALA A 186 -32.35 1.51 34.54
N LEU A 187 -31.03 1.36 34.68
CA LEU A 187 -30.34 1.38 35.98
C LEU A 187 -30.44 2.77 36.66
N LEU A 188 -30.31 3.85 35.91
CA LEU A 188 -30.48 5.21 36.43
C LEU A 188 -31.93 5.45 36.89
N ALA A 189 -32.93 5.02 36.11
CA ALA A 189 -34.34 5.15 36.47
C ALA A 189 -34.69 4.31 37.71
N LEU A 190 -34.17 3.08 37.82
CA LEU A 190 -34.32 2.24 39.01
C LEU A 190 -33.65 2.88 40.23
N GLY A 191 -32.43 3.42 40.07
CA GLY A 191 -31.72 4.13 41.14
C GLY A 191 -32.49 5.34 41.67
N LEU A 192 -33.01 6.19 40.78
CA LEU A 192 -33.84 7.36 41.15
C LEU A 192 -35.17 6.96 41.77
N GLY A 193 -35.79 5.85 41.32
CA GLY A 193 -36.99 5.27 41.91
C GLY A 193 -36.79 4.83 43.36
N VAL A 194 -35.68 4.16 43.66
CA VAL A 194 -35.33 3.74 45.03
C VAL A 194 -35.10 4.95 45.94
N ILE A 195 -34.35 5.95 45.47
CA ILE A 195 -34.06 7.18 46.24
C ILE A 195 -35.37 7.91 46.59
N SER A 196 -36.30 8.03 45.65
CA SER A 196 -37.57 8.73 45.86
C SER A 196 -38.51 7.99 46.82
N VAL A 197 -38.53 6.65 46.83
CA VAL A 197 -39.27 5.86 47.84
C VAL A 197 -38.66 6.01 49.24
N VAL A 198 -37.33 5.98 49.36
CA VAL A 198 -36.64 6.16 50.65
C VAL A 198 -36.84 7.56 51.21
N ALA A 199 -36.77 8.60 50.36
CA ALA A 199 -37.00 9.98 50.78
C ALA A 199 -38.45 10.21 51.29
N ARG A 200 -39.45 9.58 50.66
CA ARG A 200 -40.85 9.66 51.10
C ARG A 200 -41.07 9.04 52.49
N ARG A 201 -40.44 7.89 52.77
CA ARG A 201 -40.58 7.20 54.06
C ARG A 201 -40.02 8.03 55.23
N LYS A 202 -38.90 8.74 55.03
CA LYS A 202 -38.30 9.58 56.08
C LYS A 202 -39.18 10.79 56.45
N LYS A 203 -39.97 11.31 55.52
CA LYS A 203 -40.84 12.49 55.76
C LYS A 203 -42.13 12.16 56.54
N GLN A 204 -42.53 10.89 56.59
CA GLN A 204 -43.72 10.43 57.32
C GLN A 204 -43.43 10.00 58.77
N SER A 205 -42.16 9.98 59.17
CA SER A 205 -41.72 9.60 60.52
C SER A 205 -41.23 10.79 61.35
N ALA A 206 -41.61 12.02 60.95
CA ALA A 206 -41.27 13.27 61.62
C ALA A 206 -42.55 14.00 62.04
#